data_AF-A0A9P4GDZ9-F1
#
_entry.id   AF-A0A9P4GDZ9-F1
#
_cell.length_a   1.000
_cell.length_b   1.000
_cell.length_c   1.000
_cell.angle_alpha   90.00
_cell.angle_beta   90.00
_cell.angle_gamma   90.00
#
_symmetry.space_group_name_H-M   'P 1'
#
loop_
_entity.id
_entity.type
_entity.pdbx_description
1 polymer ?
#
loop_
_entity_poly.entity_id
_entity_poly.type
_entity_poly.pdbx_seq_one_letter_code
_entity_poly.pdbx_strand_id
1 'polypeptide(L)' 'MLDDVPKEIVENQLKTIAVGHPVGTPDNIARIVAWLCSDDSKWVSGQTISASGGFLML' A
#
# COMPACT_ATOMS: atom_id res chain seq x y z
N MET A 1 -0.52 11.47 11.69
CA MET A 1 -1.41 10.30 11.94
C MET A 1 -0.66 9.15 12.62
N LEU A 2 0.61 8.89 12.30
CA LEU A 2 1.44 7.95 13.07
C LEU A 2 2.10 8.57 14.30
N ASP A 3 1.99 9.89 14.45
CA ASP A 3 2.66 10.68 15.49
C ASP A 3 2.20 10.31 16.92
N ASP A 4 0.96 9.80 17.05
CA ASP A 4 0.37 9.35 18.31
C ASP A 4 0.60 7.85 18.60
N VAL A 5 1.26 7.13 17.69
CA VAL A 5 1.54 5.70 17.82
C VAL A 5 2.96 5.51 18.37
N PRO A 6 3.18 4.63 19.37
CA PRO A 6 4.52 4.32 19.85
C PRO A 6 5.45 3.92 18.70
N LYS A 7 6.62 4.57 18.61
CA LYS A 7 7.57 4.39 17.51
C LYS A 7 7.98 2.93 17.30
N GLU A 8 8.13 2.17 18.37
CA GLU A 8 8.46 0.74 18.31
C GLU A 8 7.43 -0.07 17.52
N ILE A 9 6.13 0.25 17.66
CA ILE A 9 5.07 -0.41 16.91
C ILE A 9 5.21 -0.08 15.42
N VAL A 10 5.42 1.19 15.09
CA VAL A 10 5.60 1.64 13.71
C VAL A 10 6.82 0.97 13.07
N GLU A 11 7.96 0.96 13.76
CA GLU A 11 9.20 0.35 13.28
C GLU A 11 9.07 -1.16 13.07
N ASN A 12 8.40 -1.86 13.98
CA ASN A 12 8.17 -3.30 13.82
C ASN A 12 7.23 -3.60 12.67
N GLN A 13 6.22 -2.75 12.44
CA GLN A 13 5.31 -2.90 11.31
C GLN A 13 6.01 -2.60 9.98
N LEU A 14 6.86 -1.58 9.92
CA LEU A 14 7.64 -1.26 8.71
C LEU A 14 8.50 -2.44 8.25
N LYS A 15 9.09 -3.21 9.16
CA LYS A 15 9.89 -4.41 8.84
C LYS A 15 9.10 -5.50 8.11
N THR A 16 7.78 -5.51 8.23
CA THR A 16 6.90 -6.50 7.57
C THR A 16 6.46 -6.07 6.16
N ILE A 17 6.72 -4.82 5.76
CA ILE A 17 6.47 -4.32 4.41
C ILE A 17 7.58 -4.81 3.48
N ALA A 18 7.23 -5.64 2.49
CA ALA A 18 8.19 -6.24 1.57
C ALA A 18 8.82 -5.23 0.59
N VAL A 19 8.10 -4.18 0.22
CA VAL A 19 8.54 -3.21 -0.81
C VAL A 19 9.41 -2.10 -0.21
N GLY A 20 10.53 -2.47 0.43
CA GLY A 20 11.57 -1.53 0.87
C GLY A 20 11.21 -0.68 2.10
N HIS A 21 10.25 -1.11 2.91
CA HIS A 21 9.89 -0.52 4.20
C HIS A 21 9.44 0.97 4.25
N PRO A 22 8.84 1.60 3.22
CA PRO A 22 8.30 2.94 3.38
C PRO A 22 6.94 2.91 4.09
N VAL A 23 6.66 3.98 4.85
CA VAL A 23 5.28 4.29 5.24
C VAL A 23 4.48 4.57 3.96
N GLY A 24 3.32 3.93 3.82
CA GLY A 24 2.42 4.21 2.71
C GLY A 24 1.96 5.67 2.71
N THR A 25 2.00 6.31 1.55
CA THR A 25 1.56 7.70 1.36
C THR A 25 0.30 7.76 0.50
N PRO A 26 -0.45 8.88 0.55
CA PRO A 26 -1.57 9.10 -0.37
C PRO A 26 -1.18 8.97 -1.85
N ASP A 27 0.03 9.39 -2.23
CA ASP A 27 0.52 9.28 -3.60
C ASP A 27 0.69 7.82 -4.04
N ASN A 28 1.10 6.92 -3.14
CA ASN A 28 1.20 5.50 -3.46
C ASN A 28 -0.17 4.91 -3.84
N ILE A 29 -1.22 5.28 -3.12
CA ILE A 29 -2.59 4.83 -3.42
C ILE A 29 -3.10 5.49 -4.70
N ALA A 30 -2.86 6.79 -4.87
CA ALA A 30 -3.29 7.54 -6.06
C ALA A 30 -2.73 6.94 -7.36
N ARG A 31 -1.45 6.51 -7.36
CA ARG A 31 -0.83 5.85 -8.52
C ARG A 31 -1.48 4.50 -8.85
N ILE A 32 -1.83 3.71 -7.85
CA ILE A 32 -2.52 2.42 -8.05
C ILE A 32 -3.91 2.66 -8.66
N VAL A 33 -4.65 3.63 -8.13
CA VAL A 33 -5.97 4.01 -8.67
C VAL A 33 -5.85 4.56 -10.09
N ALA A 34 -4.85 5.41 -10.36
CA ALA A 34 -4.60 5.95 -11.68
C ALA A 34 -4.30 4.84 -12.71
N TRP A 35 -3.53 3.81 -12.32
CA TRP A 35 -3.30 2.64 -13.16
C TRP A 35 -4.59 1.85 -13.40
N LEU A 36 -5.44 1.65 -12.37
CA LEU A 36 -6.73 0.96 -12.53
C LEU A 36 -7.72 1.69 -13.46
N CYS A 37 -7.57 3.00 -13.59
CA CYS A 37 -8.36 3.83 -14.50
C CYS A 37 -7.76 3.94 -15.90
N SER A 38 -6.58 3.34 -16.16
CA SER A 38 -5.92 3.39 -17.47
C SER A 38 -6.27 2.19 -18.35
N ASP A 39 -5.96 2.29 -19.65
CA ASP A 39 -6.15 1.18 -20.59
C ASP A 39 -5.26 -0.03 -20.30
N ASP A 40 -4.17 0.17 -19.54
CA ASP A 40 -3.22 -0.89 -19.21
C ASP A 40 -3.83 -1.95 -18.27
N SER A 41 -4.84 -1.59 -17.49
CA SER A 41 -5.53 -2.49 -16.57
C SER A 41 -6.83 -3.07 -17.13
N LYS A 42 -7.13 -2.94 -18.44
CA LYS A 42 -8.46 -3.25 -19.02
C LYS A 42 -8.96 -4.69 -18.82
N TRP A 43 -8.08 -5.63 -18.48
CA TRP A 43 -8.44 -7.03 -18.19
C TRP A 43 -8.66 -7.32 -16.69
N VAL A 44 -8.44 -6.32 -15.83
CA VAL A 44 -8.61 -6.45 -14.37
C VAL A 44 -10.00 -5.98 -14.00
N SER A 45 -10.84 -6.90 -13.51
CA SER A 45 -12.22 -6.60 -13.09
C SER A 45 -12.64 -7.51 -11.94
N GLY A 46 -13.47 -6.98 -11.04
CA GLY A 46 -14.02 -7.70 -9.89
C GLY A 46 -12.98 -8.14 -8.85
N GLN A 47 -11.77 -7.57 -8.88
CA GLN A 47 -10.69 -7.93 -7.96
C GLN A 47 -10.61 -6.95 -6.78
N THR A 48 -10.22 -7.48 -5.63
CA THR A 48 -9.74 -6.68 -4.49
C THR A 48 -8.23 -6.56 -4.59
N ILE A 49 -7.69 -5.34 -4.54
CA ILE A 49 -6.25 -5.11 -4.64
C ILE A 49 -5.71 -4.63 -3.29
N SER A 50 -4.77 -5.39 -2.73
CA SER A 50 -4.05 -5.01 -1.51
C SER A 50 -2.98 -3.97 -1.82
N ALA A 51 -3.29 -2.70 -1.59
CA ALA A 51 -2.37 -1.56 -1.73
C ALA A 51 -1.53 -1.33 -0.46
N SER A 52 -0.94 -2.40 0.09
CA SER A 52 -0.34 -2.40 1.45
C SER A 52 1.20 -2.46 1.46
N GLY A 53 1.86 -2.39 0.30
CA GLY A 53 3.31 -2.59 0.20
C GLY A 53 3.75 -4.01 0.60
N GLY A 54 2.82 -4.98 0.60
CA GLY A 54 3.07 -6.36 0.99
C GLY A 54 2.85 -6.65 2.49
N PHE A 55 2.37 -5.67 3.27
CA PHE A 55 2.02 -5.88 4.68
C PHE A 55 0.86 -6.87 4.87
N LEU A 56 -0.13 -6.80 3.98
CA LEU A 56 -1.31 -7.65 4.01
C LEU A 56 -1.50 -8.32 2.65
N MET A 57 -1.81 -9.61 2.65
CA MET A 57 -2.22 -10.34 1.45
C MET A 57 -3.71 -10.71 1.62
N LEU A 58 -4.53 -10.29 0.65
CA LEU A 58 -5.98 -10.51 0.59
C LEU A 58 -6.31 -11.48 -0.55
#